data_AF-A0A1I2J0B5-F1
#
_entry.id   AF-A0A1I2J0B5-F1
#
_cell.length_a   1.000
_cell.length_b   1.000
_cell.length_c   1.000
_cell.angle_alpha   90.00
_cell.angle_beta   90.00
_cell.angle_gamma   90.00
#
_symmetry.space_group_name_H-M   'P 1'
#
loop_
_entity.id
_entity.type
_entity.pdbx_description
1 polymer ?
#
loop_
_entity_poly.entity_id
_entity_poly.type
_entity_poly.pdbx_seq_one_letter_code
_entity_poly.pdbx_strand_id
1 'polypeptide(L)'
;MKRAVVGLIAAVVAVVGVVLLRSELMTVDVAQPEGSYTDVVVAAATVREDPSVREEMTRGLVSACRLLVNADVVEDSFLQTGDGVFAFRLRPGLDEFDRRELRGCLRDLRVQHLLLDVRELTTVAPGEDAGGRP
;
A
#
# COMPACT_ATOMS: atom_id res chain seq x y z
N MET A 1 25.81 9.23 46.77
CA MET A 1 26.44 9.15 45.43
C MET A 1 26.12 7.85 44.69
N LYS A 2 26.42 6.64 45.19
CA LYS A 2 26.16 5.37 44.46
C LYS A 2 24.73 5.20 43.92
N ARG A 3 23.70 5.53 44.71
CA ARG A 3 22.29 5.45 44.26
C ARG A 3 21.96 6.44 43.12
N ALA A 4 22.57 7.62 43.14
CA ALA A 4 22.40 8.62 42.08
C ALA A 4 23.08 8.17 40.78
N VAL A 5 24.26 7.55 40.89
CA VAL A 5 24.97 6.98 39.73
C VAL A 5 24.19 5.84 39.11
N VAL A 6 23.65 4.92 39.92
CA VAL A 6 22.81 3.81 39.41
C VAL A 6 21.53 4.34 38.75
N GLY A 7 20.88 5.34 39.35
CA GLY A 7 19.70 5.98 38.75
C GLY A 7 20.02 6.64 37.40
N LEU A 8 21.15 7.33 37.31
CA LEU A 8 21.61 7.94 36.06
C LEU A 8 21.87 6.88 34.98
N ILE A 9 22.57 5.78 35.33
CA ILE A 9 22.86 4.70 34.37
C ILE A 9 21.56 4.08 33.87
N ALA A 10 20.61 3.77 34.76
CA ALA A 10 19.32 3.21 34.38
C ALA A 10 18.55 4.15 33.43
N ALA A 11 18.55 5.46 33.72
CA ALA A 11 17.93 6.45 32.86
C ALA A 11 18.58 6.52 31.47
N VAL A 12 19.92 6.50 31.40
CA VAL A 12 20.64 6.49 30.13
C VAL A 12 20.32 5.24 29.32
N VAL A 13 20.31 4.05 29.94
CA VAL A 13 19.96 2.80 29.25
C VAL A 13 18.52 2.86 28.73
N ALA A 14 17.57 3.34 29.52
CA ALA A 14 16.18 3.48 29.09
C ALA A 14 16.04 4.45 27.91
N VAL A 15 16.70 5.61 27.95
CA VAL A 15 16.67 6.59 26.86
C VAL A 15 17.26 6.01 25.58
N VAL A 16 18.42 5.36 25.67
CA VAL A 16 19.06 4.70 24.51
C VAL A 16 18.16 3.61 23.95
N GLY A 17 17.56 2.78 24.80
CA GLY A 17 16.61 1.75 24.38
C GLY A 17 15.40 2.34 23.63
N VAL A 18 14.83 3.43 24.14
CA VAL A 18 13.71 4.12 23.47
C VAL A 18 14.12 4.72 22.14
N VAL A 19 15.31 5.32 22.04
CA VAL A 19 15.80 5.91 20.78
C VAL A 19 16.04 4.83 19.71
N LEU A 20 16.62 3.69 20.10
CA LEU A 20 16.82 2.55 19.18
C LEU A 20 15.49 1.92 18.74
N LEU A 21 14.53 1.78 19.65
CA LEU A 21 13.18 1.33 19.29
C LEU A 21 12.50 2.32 18.34
N ARG A 22 12.68 3.62 18.57
CA ARG A 22 12.10 4.68 17.74
C ARG A 22 12.64 4.66 16.30
N SER A 23 13.92 4.35 16.08
CA SER A 23 14.46 4.28 14.72
C SER A 23 13.90 3.12 13.90
N GLU A 24 13.52 2.02 14.54
CA GLU A 24 12.90 0.86 13.88
C GLU A 24 11.39 1.02 13.69
N LEU A 25 10.74 1.83 14.54
CA LEU A 25 9.28 2.02 14.53
C LEU A 25 8.82 3.26 13.77
N MET A 26 9.73 4.15 13.36
CA MET A 26 9.36 5.29 12.53
C MET A 26 9.18 4.86 11.08
N THR A 27 7.98 5.10 10.55
CA THR A 27 7.76 5.18 9.11
C THR A 27 8.60 6.34 8.57
N VAL A 28 9.54 6.03 7.68
CA VAL A 28 10.31 7.05 6.96
C VAL A 28 9.58 7.30 5.66
N ASP A 29 9.02 8.49 5.50
CA ASP A 29 8.42 8.89 4.23
C ASP A 29 9.52 9.00 3.17
N VAL A 30 9.52 8.10 2.20
CA VAL A 30 10.46 8.14 1.08
C VAL A 30 9.85 8.98 -0.02
N ALA A 31 10.43 10.16 -0.28
CA ALA A 31 9.98 11.00 -1.39
C ALA A 31 10.11 10.26 -2.72
N GLN A 32 8.99 10.16 -3.44
CA GLN A 32 8.92 9.44 -4.71
C GLN A 32 9.28 10.37 -5.87
N PRO A 33 10.06 9.89 -6.86
CA PRO A 33 10.43 10.72 -8.00
C PRO A 33 9.21 11.22 -8.78
N GLU A 34 9.25 12.45 -9.26
CA GLU A 34 8.20 12.97 -10.14
C GLU A 34 8.06 12.09 -11.40
N GLY A 35 6.84 11.68 -11.71
CA GLY A 35 6.56 10.80 -12.85
C GLY A 35 6.64 9.30 -12.55
N SER A 36 6.99 8.90 -11.32
CA SER A 36 6.87 7.50 -10.90
C SER A 36 5.41 7.07 -10.83
N TYR A 37 5.17 5.77 -11.00
CA TYR A 37 3.84 5.18 -10.87
C TYR A 37 3.91 3.75 -10.35
N THR A 38 2.79 3.25 -9.85
CA THR A 38 2.65 1.84 -9.46
C THR A 38 1.49 1.20 -10.22
N ASP A 39 1.78 0.14 -10.95
CA ASP A 39 0.76 -0.71 -11.57
C ASP A 39 0.33 -1.80 -10.59
N VAL A 40 -0.98 -2.01 -10.51
CA VAL A 40 -1.60 -2.95 -9.58
C VAL A 40 -2.57 -3.82 -10.35
N VAL A 41 -2.46 -5.13 -10.16
CA VAL A 41 -3.41 -6.12 -10.71
C VAL A 41 -4.02 -6.91 -9.57
N VAL A 42 -5.35 -6.95 -9.51
CA VAL A 42 -6.13 -7.67 -8.51
C VAL A 42 -7.08 -8.66 -9.15
N ALA A 43 -7.21 -9.84 -8.56
CA ALA A 43 -8.25 -10.80 -8.88
C ALA A 43 -9.35 -10.74 -7.82
N ALA A 44 -10.56 -10.40 -8.24
CA ALA A 44 -11.76 -10.32 -7.43
C ALA A 44 -12.55 -11.62 -7.48
N ALA A 45 -12.76 -12.22 -6.32
CA ALA A 45 -13.68 -13.32 -6.10
C ALA A 45 -14.90 -12.83 -5.30
N THR A 46 -16.10 -13.17 -5.76
CA THR A 46 -17.37 -12.90 -5.07
C THR A 46 -18.30 -14.09 -5.27
N VAL A 47 -19.28 -14.26 -4.40
CA VAL A 47 -20.26 -15.36 -4.47
C VAL A 47 -21.54 -14.86 -5.11
N ARG A 48 -21.84 -15.37 -6.31
CA ARG A 48 -23.14 -15.17 -7.02
C ARG A 48 -23.50 -13.70 -7.30
N GLU A 49 -22.54 -12.87 -7.65
CA GLU A 49 -22.80 -11.50 -8.09
C GLU A 49 -22.56 -11.29 -9.58
N ASP A 50 -23.27 -10.31 -10.12
CA ASP A 50 -23.13 -9.86 -11.50
C ASP A 50 -21.74 -9.23 -11.73
N PRO A 51 -21.12 -9.42 -12.91
CA PRO A 51 -19.83 -8.80 -13.24
C PRO A 51 -19.76 -7.29 -13.00
N SER A 52 -20.84 -6.55 -13.28
CA SER A 52 -20.91 -5.10 -13.09
C SER A 52 -20.89 -4.69 -11.61
N VAL A 53 -21.59 -5.45 -10.76
CA VAL A 53 -21.60 -5.24 -9.31
C VAL A 53 -20.22 -5.53 -8.72
N ARG A 54 -19.57 -6.61 -9.17
CA ARG A 54 -18.21 -6.95 -8.76
C ARG A 54 -17.22 -5.84 -9.13
N GLU A 55 -17.35 -5.24 -10.31
CA GLU A 55 -16.50 -4.12 -10.72
C GLU A 55 -16.69 -2.91 -9.79
N GLU A 56 -17.95 -2.49 -9.56
CA GLU A 56 -18.24 -1.35 -8.68
C GLU A 56 -17.78 -1.57 -7.24
N MET A 57 -17.96 -2.79 -6.71
CA MET A 57 -17.44 -3.13 -5.38
C MET A 57 -15.92 -3.11 -5.33
N THR A 58 -15.25 -3.60 -6.38
CA THR A 58 -13.79 -3.56 -6.49
C THR A 58 -13.29 -2.12 -6.56
N ARG A 59 -13.93 -1.27 -7.37
CA ARG A 59 -13.63 0.17 -7.46
C ARG A 59 -13.83 0.87 -6.12
N GLY A 60 -14.91 0.56 -5.40
CA GLY A 60 -15.18 1.07 -4.05
C GLY A 60 -14.10 0.67 -3.05
N LEU A 61 -13.70 -0.60 -3.04
CA LEU A 61 -12.64 -1.10 -2.16
C LEU A 61 -11.28 -0.46 -2.49
N VAL A 62 -10.91 -0.36 -3.76
CA VAL A 62 -9.69 0.33 -4.19
C VAL A 62 -9.72 1.80 -3.77
N SER A 63 -10.85 2.49 -3.92
CA SER A 63 -11.01 3.87 -3.47
C SER A 63 -10.96 4.03 -1.95
N ALA A 64 -11.30 3.01 -1.17
CA ALA A 64 -11.13 3.05 0.28
C ALA A 64 -9.67 2.83 0.66
N CYS A 65 -9.02 1.82 0.06
CA CYS A 65 -7.64 1.48 0.35
C CYS A 65 -6.62 2.54 -0.11
N ARG A 66 -6.95 3.33 -1.15
CA ARG A 66 -6.08 4.46 -1.56
C ARG A 66 -5.92 5.49 -0.44
N LEU A 67 -6.88 5.61 0.48
CA LEU A 67 -6.81 6.59 1.58
C LEU A 67 -5.72 6.26 2.61
N LEU A 68 -5.14 5.06 2.55
CA LEU A 68 -4.07 4.61 3.42
C LEU A 68 -2.67 4.83 2.84
N VAL A 69 -2.57 5.26 1.57
CA VAL A 69 -1.30 5.49 0.89
C VAL A 69 -1.26 6.89 0.29
N ASN A 70 -0.07 7.43 0.07
CA ASN A 70 0.10 8.77 -0.48
C ASN A 70 0.06 8.78 -2.01
N ALA A 71 -0.92 8.09 -2.61
CA ALA A 71 -1.10 8.03 -4.05
C ALA A 71 -2.56 7.92 -4.48
N ASP A 72 -2.86 8.52 -5.64
CA ASP A 72 -4.17 8.53 -6.23
C ASP A 72 -4.26 7.58 -7.43
N VAL A 73 -5.43 6.98 -7.60
CA VAL A 73 -5.74 6.20 -8.81
C VAL A 73 -5.81 7.15 -9.98
N VAL A 74 -5.01 6.90 -11.01
CA VAL A 74 -5.02 7.67 -12.24
C VAL A 74 -6.38 7.50 -12.91
N GLU A 75 -7.01 8.61 -13.30
CA GLU A 75 -8.27 8.61 -14.04
C GLU A 75 -8.16 7.71 -15.28
N ASP A 76 -9.24 6.98 -15.58
CA ASP A 76 -9.33 6.03 -16.71
C ASP A 76 -8.29 4.90 -16.72
N SER A 77 -7.50 4.71 -15.66
CA SER A 77 -6.54 3.60 -15.56
C SER A 77 -7.17 2.30 -15.05
N PHE A 78 -8.34 2.38 -14.41
CA PHE A 78 -9.03 1.22 -13.87
C PHE A 78 -9.71 0.45 -14.98
N LEU A 79 -9.15 -0.72 -15.32
CA LEU A 79 -9.57 -1.54 -16.45
C LEU A 79 -9.80 -2.98 -16.01
N GLN A 80 -10.80 -3.63 -16.59
CA GLN A 80 -10.94 -5.07 -16.48
C GLN A 80 -10.11 -5.76 -17.57
N THR A 81 -9.11 -6.54 -17.15
CA THR A 81 -8.17 -7.24 -18.05
C THR A 81 -8.52 -8.71 -18.25
N GLY A 82 -9.42 -9.25 -17.42
CA GLY A 82 -9.97 -10.61 -17.53
C GLY A 82 -11.19 -10.80 -16.63
N ASP A 83 -11.78 -12.00 -16.63
CA ASP A 83 -12.94 -12.27 -15.77
C ASP A 83 -12.56 -12.13 -14.29
N GLY A 84 -13.12 -11.11 -13.63
CA GLY A 84 -12.78 -10.74 -12.26
C GLY A 84 -11.34 -10.26 -12.06
N VAL A 85 -10.60 -9.93 -13.12
CA VAL A 85 -9.24 -9.38 -13.00
C VAL A 85 -9.27 -7.91 -13.39
N PHE A 86 -8.80 -7.06 -12.48
CA PHE A 86 -8.78 -5.61 -12.64
C PHE A 86 -7.35 -5.10 -12.51
N ALA A 87 -6.99 -4.18 -13.38
CA ALA A 87 -5.71 -3.48 -13.36
C ALA A 87 -5.96 -1.98 -13.17
N PHE A 88 -5.10 -1.30 -12.43
CA PHE A 88 -5.15 0.14 -12.24
C PHE A 88 -3.77 0.70 -11.91
N ARG A 89 -3.61 2.01 -12.11
CA ARG A 89 -2.36 2.73 -11.88
C ARG A 89 -2.51 3.75 -10.77
N LEU A 90 -1.52 3.83 -9.90
CA LEU A 90 -1.39 4.84 -8.85
C LEU A 90 -0.29 5.84 -9.19
N ARG A 91 -0.53 7.12 -8.87
CA ARG A 91 0.47 8.20 -8.94
C ARG A 91 0.42 9.10 -7.68
N PRO A 92 1.58 9.49 -7.10
CA PRO A 92 2.93 9.03 -7.43
C PRO A 92 3.12 7.52 -7.19
N GLY A 93 4.24 6.95 -7.66
CA GLY A 93 4.59 5.57 -7.38
C GLY A 93 4.74 5.32 -5.88
N LEU A 94 4.45 4.11 -5.42
CA LEU A 94 4.47 3.74 -4.00
C LEU A 94 5.86 3.29 -3.55
N ASP A 95 6.24 3.70 -2.33
CA ASP A 95 7.39 3.15 -1.63
C ASP A 95 7.11 1.75 -1.05
N GLU A 96 8.14 1.10 -0.48
CA GLU A 96 7.98 -0.24 0.05
C GLU A 96 6.93 -0.35 1.16
N PHE A 97 6.79 0.69 1.99
CA PHE A 97 5.83 0.73 3.08
C PHE A 97 4.40 0.84 2.54
N ASP A 98 4.14 1.83 1.68
CA ASP A 98 2.85 2.05 1.04
C ASP A 98 2.42 0.82 0.21
N ARG A 99 3.36 0.16 -0.48
CA ARG A 99 3.09 -1.08 -1.22
C ARG A 99 2.60 -2.21 -0.31
N ARG A 100 3.16 -2.32 0.90
CA ARG A 100 2.72 -3.32 1.90
C ARG A 100 1.36 -2.95 2.46
N GLU A 101 1.15 -1.68 2.78
CA GLU A 101 -0.10 -1.18 3.35
C GLU A 101 -1.27 -1.34 2.37
N LEU A 102 -1.09 -0.92 1.11
CA LEU A 102 -2.08 -1.11 0.06
C LEU A 102 -2.37 -2.61 -0.17
N ARG A 103 -1.32 -3.44 -0.23
CA ARG A 103 -1.49 -4.89 -0.41
C ARG A 103 -2.28 -5.51 0.74
N GLY A 104 -1.97 -5.12 1.98
CA GLY A 104 -2.69 -5.56 3.18
C GLY A 104 -4.15 -5.15 3.12
N CYS A 105 -4.43 -3.87 2.89
CA CYS A 105 -5.80 -3.37 2.79
C CYS A 105 -6.61 -4.10 1.72
N LEU A 106 -6.08 -4.25 0.50
CA LEU A 106 -6.78 -4.92 -0.59
C LEU A 106 -7.08 -6.39 -0.29
N ARG A 107 -6.17 -7.10 0.37
CA ARG A 107 -6.34 -8.53 0.69
C ARG A 107 -7.21 -8.78 1.92
N ASP A 108 -7.08 -7.94 2.94
CA ASP A 108 -7.64 -8.22 4.26
C ASP A 108 -9.02 -7.58 4.46
N LEU A 109 -9.29 -6.45 3.81
CA LEU A 109 -10.57 -5.77 3.92
C LEU A 109 -11.63 -6.50 3.10
N ARG A 110 -12.71 -6.92 3.77
CA ARG A 110 -13.85 -7.58 3.15
C ARG A 110 -15.00 -6.60 2.97
N VAL A 111 -15.49 -6.49 1.74
CA VAL A 111 -16.73 -5.78 1.42
C VAL A 111 -17.76 -6.82 1.02
N GLN A 112 -18.71 -7.11 1.92
CA GLN A 112 -19.68 -8.21 1.76
C GLN A 112 -18.99 -9.56 1.52
N HIS A 113 -19.13 -10.14 0.32
CA HIS A 113 -18.53 -11.40 -0.11
C HIS A 113 -17.35 -11.22 -1.07
N LEU A 114 -16.92 -9.97 -1.31
CA LEU A 114 -15.76 -9.66 -2.15
C LEU A 114 -14.46 -9.99 -1.41
N LEU A 115 -13.61 -10.77 -2.07
CA LEU A 115 -12.23 -11.02 -1.70
C LEU A 115 -11.35 -10.62 -2.88
N LEU A 116 -10.34 -9.77 -2.62
CA LEU A 116 -9.33 -9.46 -3.63
C LEU A 116 -8.04 -10.21 -3.34
N ASP A 117 -7.42 -10.72 -4.39
CA ASP A 117 -6.04 -11.19 -4.36
C ASP A 117 -5.18 -10.29 -5.24
N VAL A 118 -4.23 -9.60 -4.61
CA VAL A 118 -3.22 -8.79 -5.30
C VAL A 118 -2.25 -9.72 -6.02
N ARG A 119 -2.33 -9.73 -7.36
CA ARG A 119 -1.49 -10.52 -8.26
C ARG A 119 -0.19 -9.81 -8.56
N GLU A 120 -0.28 -8.52 -8.84
CA GLU A 120 0.85 -7.68 -9.19
C GLU A 120 0.75 -6.33 -8.47
N LEU A 121 1.92 -5.80 -8.09
CA LEU A 121 2.05 -4.50 -7.46
C LEU A 121 3.49 -4.02 -7.69
N THR A 122 3.71 -3.35 -8.82
CA THR A 122 5.03 -3.01 -9.37
C THR A 122 5.17 -1.51 -9.49
N THR A 123 6.17 -0.93 -8.81
CA THR A 123 6.51 0.50 -8.92
C THR A 123 7.57 0.70 -9.98
N VAL A 124 7.37 1.67 -10.88
CA VAL A 124 8.28 2.02 -11.97
C VAL A 124 8.78 3.44 -11.77
N ALA A 125 10.10 3.64 -11.84
CA ALA A 125 10.70 4.96 -11.76
C ALA A 125 10.65 5.66 -13.14
N PRO A 126 10.61 7.01 -13.17
CA PRO A 126 10.65 7.75 -14.43
C PRO A 126 11.91 7.40 -15.24
N GLY A 127 11.72 7.06 -16.52
CA GLY A 127 12.81 6.66 -17.43
C GLY A 127 13.09 5.16 -17.51
N GLU A 128 12.45 4.34 -16.67
CA GLU A 128 12.46 2.87 -16.77
C GLU A 128 11.30 2.33 -17.62
N ASP A 129 10.61 3.20 -18.38
CA ASP A 129 9.41 2.91 -19.18
C ASP A 129 9.60 1.66 -20.07
N ALA A 130 9.10 0.52 -19.58
CA ALA A 130 8.74 -0.62 -20.38
C ALA A 130 7.29 -0.40 -20.83
N GLY A 131 7.10 0.39 -21.89
CA GLY A 131 5.79 0.87 -22.34
C GLY A 131 4.65 -0.15 -22.22
N GLY A 132 3.64 0.16 -21.41
CA GLY A 132 2.49 -0.72 -21.19
C GLY A 132 1.35 0.01 -20.48
N ARG A 133 0.12 -0.23 -20.99
CA ARG A 133 -1.11 -0.08 -20.21
C ARG A 133 -0.97 -0.95 -18.94
N PRO A 134 -1.56 -0.54 -17.79
CA PRO A 134 -1.65 -1.41 -16.62
C PRO A 134 -2.34 -2.75 -16.96
#